data_AF-A0A955STS8-F1
#
_entry.id   AF-A0A955STS8-F1
#
_cell.length_a   1.000
_cell.length_b   1.000
_cell.length_c   1.000
_cell.angle_alpha   90.00
_cell.angle_beta   90.00
_cell.angle_gamma   90.00
#
_symmetry.space_group_name_H-M   'P 1'
#
loop_
_entity.id
_entity.type
_entity.pdbx_description
1 polymer ?
#
loop_
_entity_poly.entity_id
_entity_poly.type
_entity_poly.pdbx_seq_one_letter_code
_entity_poly.pdbx_strand_id
1 'polypeptide(L)'
;VFGDGKQTRSFCYVDDLVDGILRLADSDHSGPVNIGNPNEFTILELAEIISELVGLDLNVVHKELPKDDPKVRQPDISLAKEILGWEPKIQLREGLKKTLDWFSKVV
;
A
#
# COMPACT_ATOMS: atom_id res chain seq x y z
N VAL A 1 -5.03 -1.49 -16.19
CA VAL A 1 -5.18 -2.54 -15.15
C VAL A 1 -4.83 -3.89 -15.76
N PHE A 2 -4.05 -4.72 -15.08
CA PHE A 2 -3.81 -6.11 -15.50
C PHE A 2 -4.82 -7.01 -14.76
N GLY A 3 -5.46 -7.95 -15.46
CA GLY A 3 -6.61 -8.71 -14.96
C GLY A 3 -7.93 -7.93 -14.99
N ASP A 4 -8.93 -8.44 -14.29
CA ASP A 4 -10.24 -7.78 -14.11
C ASP A 4 -10.20 -6.67 -13.05
N GLY A 5 -9.08 -6.55 -12.31
CA GLY A 5 -8.84 -5.51 -11.31
C GLY A 5 -9.45 -5.82 -9.94
N LYS A 6 -10.09 -6.99 -9.76
CA LYS A 6 -10.67 -7.43 -8.48
C LYS A 6 -9.64 -8.01 -7.52
N GLN A 7 -8.43 -8.31 -7.99
CA GLN A 7 -7.34 -8.71 -7.11
C GLN A 7 -7.02 -7.60 -6.11
N THR A 8 -6.72 -7.97 -4.88
CA THR A 8 -6.52 -7.04 -3.78
C THR A 8 -5.03 -6.83 -3.48
N ARG A 9 -4.69 -5.63 -3.04
CA ARG A 9 -3.36 -5.25 -2.58
C ARG A 9 -3.50 -4.40 -1.34
N SER A 10 -2.50 -4.48 -0.47
CA SER A 10 -2.35 -3.54 0.63
C SER A 10 -1.20 -2.58 0.35
N PHE A 11 -1.41 -1.31 0.66
CA PHE A 11 -0.47 -0.23 0.38
C PHE A 11 -0.04 0.43 1.68
N CYS A 12 1.26 0.39 1.98
CA CYS A 12 1.85 1.08 3.13
C CYS A 12 2.57 2.33 2.63
N TYR A 13 2.29 3.48 3.24
CA TYR A 13 3.01 4.70 2.90
C TYR A 13 4.44 4.66 3.46
N VAL A 14 5.37 5.29 2.76
CA VAL A 14 6.81 5.19 3.04
C VAL A 14 7.18 5.65 4.45
N ASP A 15 6.55 6.72 4.96
CA ASP A 15 6.83 7.23 6.31
C ASP A 15 6.48 6.19 7.39
N ASP A 16 5.33 5.53 7.27
CA ASP A 16 4.92 4.48 8.20
C ASP A 16 5.85 3.26 8.11
N LEU A 17 6.21 2.85 6.88
CA LEU A 17 7.14 1.74 6.66
C LEU A 17 8.50 2.00 7.30
N VAL A 18 9.05 3.21 7.12
CA VAL A 18 10.35 3.60 7.70
C VAL A 18 10.28 3.63 9.23
N ASP A 19 9.21 4.20 9.82
CA ASP A 19 9.01 4.18 11.28
C ASP A 19 8.97 2.74 11.82
N GLY A 20 8.26 1.83 11.15
CA GLY A 20 8.20 0.42 11.55
C GLY A 20 9.53 -0.32 11.45
N ILE A 21 10.30 -0.07 10.37
CA ILE A 21 11.65 -0.63 10.20
C ILE A 21 12.59 -0.14 11.31
N LEU A 22 12.57 1.16 11.62
CA LEU A 22 13.43 1.74 12.66
C LEU A 22 13.09 1.20 14.05
N ARG A 23 11.80 1.05 14.38
CA ARG A 23 11.36 0.43 15.64
C ARG A 23 11.81 -1.03 15.75
N LEU A 24 11.71 -1.79 14.65
CA LEU A 24 12.17 -3.18 14.65
C LEU A 24 13.69 -3.25 14.85
N ALA A 25 14.44 -2.38 14.18
CA ALA A 25 15.89 -2.30 14.30
C ALA A 25 16.37 -1.93 15.71
N ASP A 26 15.57 -1.16 16.46
CA ASP A 26 15.85 -0.77 17.85
C ASP A 26 15.28 -1.76 18.90
N SER A 27 14.58 -2.81 18.45
CA SER A 27 13.95 -3.79 19.34
C SER A 27 14.89 -4.97 19.66
N ASP A 28 14.60 -5.67 20.76
CA ASP A 28 15.28 -6.93 21.12
C ASP A 28 14.78 -8.14 20.30
N HIS A 29 13.86 -7.95 19.34
CA HIS A 29 13.27 -9.03 18.56
C HIS A 29 14.14 -9.41 17.36
N SER A 30 14.56 -10.67 17.27
CA SER A 30 15.45 -11.17 16.21
C SER A 30 14.75 -11.92 15.07
N GLY A 31 13.42 -12.04 15.11
CA GLY A 31 12.62 -12.76 14.11
C GLY A 31 12.07 -11.86 13.00
N PRO A 32 11.52 -12.45 11.92
CA PRO A 32 10.84 -11.70 10.89
C PRO A 32 9.54 -11.08 11.43
N VAL A 33 9.31 -9.81 11.10
CA VAL A 33 8.09 -9.08 11.47
C VAL A 33 7.52 -8.40 10.23
N ASN A 34 6.22 -8.58 10.00
CA ASN A 34 5.53 -7.89 8.91
C ASN A 34 5.37 -6.40 9.26
N ILE A 35 6.02 -5.53 8.49
CA ILE A 35 5.81 -4.08 8.54
C ILE A 35 5.07 -3.69 7.26
N GLY A 36 3.79 -3.37 7.39
CA GLY A 36 2.92 -3.05 6.27
C GLY A 36 1.55 -2.58 6.72
N ASN A 37 0.65 -2.37 5.75
CA ASN A 37 -0.73 -1.97 6.02
C ASN A 37 -1.65 -3.17 5.82
N PRO A 38 -2.51 -3.54 6.80
CA PRO A 38 -3.45 -4.65 6.64
C PRO A 38 -4.70 -4.25 5.82
N ASN A 39 -4.88 -2.97 5.50
CA ASN A 39 -6.03 -2.51 4.72
C ASN A 39 -5.85 -2.90 3.24
N GLU A 40 -6.79 -3.71 2.74
CA GLU A 40 -6.82 -4.13 1.35
C GLU A 40 -7.68 -3.23 0.48
N PHE A 41 -7.25 -3.07 -0.76
CA PHE A 41 -7.97 -2.40 -1.83
C PHE A 41 -7.84 -3.22 -3.10
N THR A 42 -8.91 -3.30 -3.89
CA THR A 42 -8.85 -3.80 -5.26
C THR A 42 -8.02 -2.85 -6.13
N ILE A 43 -7.49 -3.36 -7.22
CA ILE A 43 -6.79 -2.51 -8.20
C ILE A 43 -7.75 -1.51 -8.86
N LEU A 44 -9.04 -1.83 -8.96
CA LEU A 44 -10.06 -0.89 -9.43
C LEU A 44 -10.27 0.27 -8.45
N GLU A 45 -10.45 0.00 -7.16
CA GLU A 45 -10.57 1.06 -6.14
C GLU A 45 -9.35 1.98 -6.13
N LEU A 46 -8.14 1.42 -6.30
CA LEU A 46 -6.94 2.23 -6.46
C LEU A 46 -7.02 3.16 -7.68
N ALA A 47 -7.45 2.64 -8.83
CA ALA A 47 -7.56 3.41 -10.06
C ALA A 47 -8.62 4.53 -9.93
N GLU A 48 -9.75 4.24 -9.30
CA GLU A 48 -10.82 5.20 -9.02
C GLU A 48 -10.32 6.33 -8.11
N ILE A 49 -9.65 6.01 -7.00
CA ILE A 49 -9.09 7.02 -6.09
C ILE A 49 -8.08 7.91 -6.82
N ILE A 50 -7.23 7.35 -7.69
CA ILE A 50 -6.28 8.13 -8.48
C ILE A 50 -7.03 9.04 -9.47
N SER A 51 -8.05 8.53 -10.16
CA SER A 51 -8.90 9.29 -11.08
C SER A 51 -9.52 10.51 -10.38
N GLU A 52 -10.09 10.29 -9.19
CA GLU A 52 -10.66 11.37 -8.35
C GLU A 52 -9.61 12.39 -7.93
N LEU A 53 -8.44 11.94 -7.46
CA LEU A 53 -7.38 12.83 -6.95
C LEU A 53 -6.76 13.69 -8.06
N VAL A 54 -6.65 13.15 -9.28
CA VAL A 54 -6.14 13.89 -10.44
C VAL A 54 -7.22 14.77 -11.07
N GLY A 55 -8.51 14.51 -10.78
CA GLY A 55 -9.63 15.26 -11.34
C GLY A 55 -9.86 14.99 -12.83
N LEU A 56 -9.47 13.80 -13.30
CA LEU A 56 -9.65 13.36 -14.69
C LEU A 56 -10.44 12.06 -14.69
N ASP A 57 -11.27 11.87 -15.71
CA ASP A 57 -11.91 10.58 -15.98
C ASP A 57 -10.90 9.68 -16.72
N LEU A 58 -10.36 8.68 -16.01
CA LEU A 58 -9.36 7.77 -16.55
C LEU A 58 -10.03 6.57 -17.20
N ASN A 59 -9.88 6.42 -18.52
CA ASN A 59 -10.32 5.20 -19.20
C ASN A 59 -9.46 3.99 -18.77
N VAL A 60 -10.06 3.09 -17.99
CA VAL A 60 -9.39 1.89 -17.49
C VAL A 60 -9.29 0.82 -18.59
N VAL A 61 -8.10 0.68 -19.17
CA VAL A 61 -7.80 -0.41 -20.11
C VAL A 61 -7.35 -1.66 -19.36
N HIS A 62 -7.99 -2.79 -19.65
CA HIS A 62 -7.63 -4.11 -19.09
C HIS A 62 -6.63 -4.85 -19.98
N LYS A 63 -5.66 -5.52 -19.35
CA LYS A 63 -4.64 -6.36 -19.99
C LYS A 63 -4.57 -7.72 -19.28
N GLU A 64 -3.98 -8.73 -19.90
CA GLU A 64 -3.86 -10.07 -19.29
C GLU A 64 -3.04 -10.05 -17.98
N LEU A 65 -3.53 -10.71 -16.94
CA LEU A 65 -2.80 -10.84 -15.67
C LEU A 65 -1.63 -11.82 -15.85
N PRO A 66 -0.41 -11.50 -15.38
CA PRO A 66 0.68 -12.48 -15.34
C PRO A 66 0.27 -13.72 -14.55
N LYS A 67 0.61 -14.93 -15.05
CA LYS A 67 0.20 -16.20 -14.44
C LYS A 67 0.64 -16.37 -12.98
N ASP A 68 1.77 -15.75 -12.62
CA ASP A 68 2.40 -15.92 -11.30
C ASP A 68 2.06 -14.77 -10.32
N ASP A 69 1.13 -13.87 -10.65
CA ASP A 69 0.78 -12.77 -9.74
C ASP A 69 -0.17 -13.27 -8.63
N PRO A 70 0.21 -13.18 -7.34
CA PRO A 70 -0.66 -13.57 -6.24
C PRO A 70 -1.95 -12.75 -6.23
N LYS A 71 -3.07 -13.42 -5.95
CA LYS A 71 -4.41 -12.80 -5.95
C LYS A 71 -4.67 -11.92 -4.72
N VAL A 72 -4.02 -12.21 -3.60
CA VAL A 72 -4.19 -11.52 -2.31
C VAL A 72 -2.81 -11.18 -1.75
N ARG A 73 -2.66 -9.97 -1.22
CA ARG A 73 -1.46 -9.52 -0.48
C ARG A 73 -1.88 -8.64 0.68
N GLN A 74 -2.10 -9.27 1.84
CA GLN A 74 -2.50 -8.63 3.09
C GLN A 74 -1.54 -9.08 4.21
N PRO A 75 -0.70 -8.18 4.75
CA PRO A 75 0.18 -8.51 5.86
C PRO A 75 -0.62 -8.62 7.16
N ASP A 76 -0.44 -9.70 7.90
CA ASP A 76 -0.81 -9.76 9.32
C ASP A 76 0.25 -9.02 10.14
N ILE A 77 -0.14 -7.93 10.78
CA ILE A 77 0.74 -7.04 11.56
C ILE A 77 0.54 -7.20 13.08
N SER A 78 -0.14 -8.26 13.53
CA SER A 78 -0.41 -8.49 14.97
C SER A 78 0.88 -8.48 15.80
N LEU A 79 1.94 -9.12 15.29
CA LEU A 79 3.25 -9.13 15.95
C LEU A 79 3.85 -7.72 16.05
N ALA A 80 3.82 -6.93 14.97
CA ALA A 80 4.36 -5.57 14.99
C ALA A 80 3.62 -4.67 15.99
N LYS A 81 2.30 -4.82 16.11
CA LYS A 81 1.51 -4.13 17.13
C LYS A 81 1.92 -4.52 18.54
N GLU A 82 2.08 -5.82 18.78
CA GLU A 82 2.41 -6.37 20.10
C GLU A 82 3.80 -5.96 20.58
N ILE A 83 4.84 -6.20 19.77
CA ILE A 83 6.23 -6.05 20.22
C ILE A 83 6.84 -4.68 19.91
N LEU A 84 6.31 -3.93 18.94
CA LEU A 84 6.85 -2.61 18.56
C LEU A 84 5.90 -1.46 18.92
N GLY A 85 4.67 -1.75 19.36
CA GLY A 85 3.62 -0.74 19.51
C GLY A 85 3.36 0.01 18.21
N TRP A 86 3.55 -0.65 17.07
CA TRP A 86 3.55 -0.04 15.74
C TRP A 86 2.33 -0.45 14.93
N GLU A 87 1.73 0.54 14.25
CA GLU A 87 0.76 0.34 13.18
C GLU A 87 0.83 1.53 12.21
N PRO A 88 0.53 1.35 10.92
CA PRO A 88 0.56 2.42 9.95
C PRO A 88 -0.61 3.38 10.17
N LYS A 89 -0.34 4.68 10.02
CA LYS A 89 -1.31 5.74 10.33
C LYS A 89 -1.84 6.42 9.07
N ILE A 90 -1.04 6.46 8.01
CA ILE A 90 -1.36 7.17 6.77
C ILE A 90 -2.25 6.27 5.90
N GLN A 91 -3.47 6.74 5.67
CA GLN A 91 -4.44 6.04 4.83
C GLN A 91 -4.07 6.16 3.35
N LEU A 92 -4.52 5.21 2.52
CA LEU A 92 -4.20 5.14 1.09
C LEU A 92 -4.43 6.47 0.37
N ARG A 93 -5.60 7.10 0.53
CA ARG A 93 -5.94 8.37 -0.13
C ARG A 93 -4.98 9.50 0.24
N GLU A 94 -4.58 9.59 1.52
CA GLU A 94 -3.62 10.60 1.97
C GLU A 94 -2.24 10.33 1.38
N GLY A 95 -1.77 9.09 1.44
CA GLY A 95 -0.49 8.69 0.87
C GLY A 95 -0.41 8.91 -0.65
N LEU A 96 -1.50 8.63 -1.38
CA LEU A 96 -1.60 8.89 -2.82
C LEU A 96 -1.57 10.38 -3.12
N LYS A 97 -2.25 11.22 -2.35
CA LYS A 97 -2.19 12.68 -2.53
C LYS A 97 -0.76 13.19 -2.42
N LYS A 98 -0.03 12.81 -1.37
CA LYS A 98 1.39 13.16 -1.19
C LYS A 98 2.26 12.64 -2.35
N THR A 99 1.99 11.42 -2.79
CA THR A 99 2.71 10.78 -3.91
C THR A 99 2.48 11.53 -5.24
N LEU A 100 1.23 11.91 -5.54
CA LEU A 100 0.88 12.69 -6.73
C LEU A 100 1.49 14.09 -6.69
N ASP A 101 1.44 14.76 -5.52
CA ASP A 101 2.08 16.06 -5.31
C ASP A 101 3.59 15.98 -5.56
N TRP A 102 4.24 14.87 -5.21
CA TRP A 102 5.65 14.63 -5.54
C TRP A 102 5.84 14.44 -7.05
N PHE A 103 5.06 13.58 -7.70
CA PHE A 103 5.17 13.34 -9.15
C PHE A 103 5.00 14.63 -9.97
N SER A 104 4.07 15.52 -9.60
CA SER A 104 3.84 16.79 -10.29
C SER A 104 5.02 17.78 -10.27
N LYS A 105 6.02 17.54 -9.41
CA LYS A 105 7.21 18.40 -9.26
C LYS A 105 8.46 17.80 -9.89
N VAL A 106 8.49 16.48 -10.07
CA VAL A 106 9.69 15.72 -10.46
C VAL A 106 9.61 15.22 -11.91
N VAL A 107 8.39 15.16 -12.46
CA VAL A 107 8.09 14.83 -13.87
C VAL A 107 7.55 16.06 -14.56
#